data_AF-A0A371X4H3-F1
#
_entry.id   AF-A0A371X4H3-F1
#
_cell.length_a   1.000
_cell.length_b   1.000
_cell.length_c   1.000
_cell.angle_alpha   90.00
_cell.angle_beta   90.00
_cell.angle_gamma   90.00
#
_symmetry.space_group_name_H-M   'P 1'
#
loop_
_entity.id
_entity.type
_entity.pdbx_description
1 polymer ?
#
loop_
_entity_poly.entity_id
_entity_poly.type
_entity_poly.pdbx_seq_one_letter_code
_entity_poly.pdbx_strand_id
1 'polypeptide(L)'
;MLPDTRLAATGLVAGQADASPAAAPPASTMTPDTASDGASRLREALRVETDRDHRELDAFLGEIWTSRERYAAYLAMNHSAHATLEPVIEEAVAEAPELGPYAPARFALSQDLAALGMRLPPSIPLRADAPRDPASAIGFLYVVEGSRLGARMLHRHVLDASWARPVGTIPTAFFETARGSSNFSRRMAALEPLMREEDAFERALSSAREGFRLFRAAAERAYRTPDASPSGTDR
;
A
#
# COMPACT_ATOMS: atom_id res chain seq x y z
N MET A 1 32.71 74.04 27.72
CA MET A 1 31.75 74.74 28.60
C MET A 1 31.20 73.69 29.56
N LEU A 2 31.67 73.69 30.81
CA LEU A 2 31.13 72.88 31.93
C LEU A 2 29.84 73.53 32.46
N PRO A 3 28.99 72.84 33.26
CA PRO A 3 29.23 72.53 34.69
C PRO A 3 29.11 71.01 35.00
N ASP A 4 29.85 70.42 35.94
CA ASP A 4 29.67 70.40 37.41
C ASP A 4 28.28 69.85 37.83
N THR A 5 28.07 68.95 38.80
CA THR A 5 28.78 68.74 40.07
C THR A 5 28.48 67.33 40.65
N ARG A 6 29.40 66.92 41.53
CA ARG A 6 29.46 65.77 42.45
C ARG A 6 28.18 65.45 43.27
N LEU A 7 28.01 64.17 43.62
CA LEU A 7 27.77 63.77 45.01
C LEU A 7 28.32 62.36 45.29
N ALA A 8 29.07 62.25 46.39
CA ALA A 8 29.61 61.01 46.95
C ALA A 8 29.04 60.81 48.35
N ALA A 9 28.73 59.55 48.72
CA ALA A 9 28.66 59.01 50.09
C ALA A 9 28.48 57.48 49.94
N THR A 10 29.46 56.60 50.18
CA THR A 10 30.09 56.13 51.44
C THR A 10 29.18 55.25 52.31
N GLY A 11 29.61 54.00 52.56
CA GLY A 11 29.16 53.10 53.65
C GLY A 11 28.57 51.77 53.15
N LEU A 12 29.35 50.71 52.90
CA LEU A 12 29.80 49.67 53.85
C LEU A 12 28.65 48.90 54.51
N VAL A 13 28.44 47.62 54.18
CA VAL A 13 28.47 46.46 55.12
C VAL A 13 28.60 45.17 54.30
N ALA A 14 29.48 44.30 54.79
CA ALA A 14 29.86 43.00 54.26
C ALA A 14 28.75 41.95 54.33
N GLY A 15 28.76 41.05 53.36
CA GLY A 15 28.00 39.79 53.35
C GLY A 15 28.70 38.78 52.46
N GLN A 16 29.75 38.14 53.00
CA GLN A 16 30.33 36.92 52.45
C GLN A 16 29.29 35.81 52.51
N ALA A 17 28.92 35.26 51.36
CA ALA A 17 28.24 33.98 51.27
C ALA A 17 29.13 33.03 50.47
N ASP A 18 29.58 31.98 51.16
CA ASP A 18 30.29 30.82 50.64
C ASP A 18 29.58 30.25 49.42
N ALA A 19 30.30 30.15 48.30
CA ALA A 19 29.92 29.31 47.18
C ALA A 19 30.53 27.92 47.40
N SER A 20 29.68 26.93 47.69
CA SER A 20 29.99 25.53 47.49
C SER A 20 28.84 24.86 46.73
N PRO A 21 29.12 23.98 45.75
CA PRO A 21 28.15 23.58 44.73
C PRO A 21 27.29 22.40 45.22
N ALA A 22 26.00 22.63 45.41
CA ALA A 22 25.06 21.58 45.79
C ALA A 22 24.23 21.11 44.57
N ALA A 23 24.52 19.87 44.16
CA ALA A 23 23.67 18.86 43.54
C ALA A 23 22.82 19.22 42.31
N ALA A 24 23.17 18.58 41.19
CA ALA A 24 22.32 18.43 40.01
C ALA A 24 20.93 17.86 40.36
N PRO A 25 19.86 18.32 39.69
CA PRO A 25 18.53 17.74 39.87
C PRO A 25 18.51 16.28 39.37
N PRO A 26 17.69 15.40 39.96
CA PRO A 26 17.58 14.03 39.48
C PRO A 26 17.10 14.02 38.03
N ALA A 27 17.71 13.15 37.23
CA ALA A 27 17.31 12.86 35.87
C ALA A 27 15.81 12.60 35.82
N SER A 28 15.05 13.56 35.28
CA SER A 28 13.73 13.27 34.76
C SER A 28 13.95 12.24 33.67
N THR A 29 13.48 11.03 33.93
CA THR A 29 13.40 9.94 32.97
C THR A 29 12.75 10.49 31.72
N MET A 30 13.60 10.73 30.72
CA MET A 30 13.22 10.99 29.36
C MET A 30 12.55 9.70 28.88
N THR A 31 11.23 9.62 29.02
CA THR A 31 10.42 8.73 28.20
C THR A 31 10.76 9.08 26.75
N PRO A 32 11.31 8.16 25.94
CA PRO A 32 11.25 8.36 24.52
C PRO A 32 9.78 8.16 24.14
N ASP A 33 9.07 9.28 24.07
CA ASP A 33 7.95 9.46 23.16
C ASP A 33 8.52 9.37 21.74
N THR A 34 8.78 8.14 21.28
CA THR A 34 9.06 7.87 19.87
C THR A 34 7.78 7.33 19.24
N ALA A 35 6.92 8.26 18.85
CA ALA A 35 6.12 8.12 17.65
C ALA A 35 7.05 7.57 16.53
N SER A 36 6.94 6.27 16.23
CA SER A 36 7.68 5.68 15.12
C SER A 36 7.11 6.26 13.83
N ASP A 37 7.94 7.08 13.19
CA ASP A 37 7.70 7.72 11.91
C ASP A 37 7.31 6.69 10.84
N GLY A 38 6.02 6.57 10.52
CA GLY A 38 5.44 6.01 9.29
C GLY A 38 5.80 4.60 8.82
N ALA A 39 6.74 3.88 9.47
CA ALA A 39 7.25 2.59 9.05
C ALA A 39 6.49 1.45 9.73
N SER A 40 5.81 0.60 8.94
CA SER A 40 5.14 -0.59 9.45
C SER A 40 6.09 -1.79 9.43
N ARG A 41 6.29 -2.43 10.58
CA ARG A 41 7.09 -3.66 10.68
C ARG A 41 6.36 -4.82 10.02
N LEU A 42 5.05 -4.89 10.20
CA LEU A 42 4.20 -5.87 9.51
C LEU A 42 4.34 -5.80 7.98
N ARG A 43 4.28 -4.59 7.40
CA ARG A 43 4.47 -4.39 5.96
C ARG A 43 5.85 -4.87 5.50
N GLU A 44 6.88 -4.54 6.26
CA GLU A 44 8.26 -4.91 5.92
C GLU A 44 8.47 -6.42 6.01
N ALA A 45 7.98 -7.08 7.07
CA ALA A 45 8.04 -8.52 7.22
C ALA A 45 7.30 -9.25 6.08
N LEU A 46 6.06 -8.83 5.76
CA LEU A 46 5.31 -9.39 4.64
C LEU A 46 6.04 -9.15 3.31
N ARG A 47 6.64 -7.97 3.10
CA ARG A 47 7.42 -7.66 1.88
C ARG A 47 8.62 -8.59 1.71
N VAL A 48 9.35 -8.86 2.78
CA VAL A 48 10.49 -9.80 2.75
C VAL A 48 10.01 -11.22 2.43
N GLU A 49 8.98 -11.69 3.12
CA GLU A 49 8.47 -13.07 2.99
C GLU A 49 7.72 -13.36 1.68
N THR A 50 7.29 -12.30 0.98
CA THR A 50 6.61 -12.38 -0.33
C THR A 50 7.46 -11.85 -1.49
N ASP A 51 8.75 -11.58 -1.28
CA ASP A 51 9.65 -11.02 -2.30
C ASP A 51 9.67 -11.84 -3.60
N ARG A 52 9.69 -13.17 -3.48
CA ARG A 52 9.62 -14.06 -4.65
C ARG A 52 8.30 -13.88 -5.41
N ASP A 53 7.18 -13.84 -4.69
CA ASP A 53 5.85 -13.69 -5.28
C ASP A 53 5.70 -12.35 -6.00
N HIS A 54 6.24 -11.26 -5.42
CA HIS A 54 6.35 -9.95 -6.07
C HIS A 54 7.14 -10.02 -7.36
N ARG A 55 8.36 -10.57 -7.34
CA ARG A 55 9.23 -10.67 -8.53
C ARG A 55 8.59 -11.46 -9.66
N GLU A 56 7.89 -12.55 -9.34
CA GLU A 56 7.17 -13.34 -10.34
C GLU A 56 6.00 -12.57 -10.96
N LEU A 57 5.28 -11.74 -10.17
CA LEU A 57 4.21 -10.90 -10.69
C LEU A 57 4.72 -9.70 -11.50
N ASP A 58 5.81 -9.07 -11.08
CA ASP A 58 6.41 -7.90 -11.74
C ASP A 58 6.79 -8.15 -13.21
N ALA A 59 7.10 -9.41 -13.55
CA ALA A 59 7.37 -9.82 -14.93
C ALA A 59 6.20 -9.52 -15.90
N PHE A 60 4.97 -9.40 -15.40
CA PHE A 60 3.79 -9.05 -16.19
C PHE A 60 3.51 -7.54 -16.25
N LEU A 61 4.16 -6.75 -15.38
CA LEU A 61 3.90 -5.32 -15.22
C LEU A 61 4.80 -4.45 -16.09
N GLY A 62 5.93 -5.00 -16.55
CA GLY A 62 6.74 -4.36 -17.57
C GLY A 62 5.93 -4.19 -18.85
N GLU A 63 5.88 -2.97 -19.38
CA GLU A 63 5.28 -2.65 -20.70
C GLU A 63 3.75 -2.52 -20.76
N ILE A 64 3.02 -2.40 -19.65
CA ILE A 64 1.54 -2.25 -19.73
C ILE A 64 1.08 -1.05 -20.57
N TRP A 65 1.95 -0.05 -20.75
CA TRP A 65 1.69 1.18 -21.49
C TRP A 65 2.09 1.09 -22.98
N THR A 66 2.69 -0.01 -23.45
CA THR A 66 3.19 -0.07 -24.84
C THR A 66 2.11 -0.35 -25.88
N SER A 67 1.00 -0.97 -25.48
CA SER A 67 -0.16 -1.17 -26.35
C SER A 67 -1.47 -1.15 -25.57
N ARG A 68 -2.56 -0.94 -26.31
CA ARG A 68 -3.92 -0.99 -25.78
C ARG A 68 -4.26 -2.38 -25.21
N GLU A 69 -3.78 -3.44 -25.85
CA GLU A 69 -4.02 -4.84 -25.48
C GLU A 69 -3.31 -5.18 -24.17
N ARG A 70 -2.05 -4.75 -24.02
CA ARG A 70 -1.30 -4.92 -22.77
C ARG A 70 -1.92 -4.14 -21.62
N TYR A 71 -2.44 -2.95 -21.90
CA TYR A 71 -3.17 -2.16 -20.91
C TYR A 71 -4.49 -2.84 -20.49
N ALA A 72 -5.25 -3.36 -21.46
CA ALA A 72 -6.47 -4.12 -21.18
C ALA A 72 -6.19 -5.41 -20.39
N ALA A 73 -5.08 -6.11 -20.69
CA ALA A 73 -4.64 -7.28 -19.94
C ALA A 73 -4.29 -6.93 -18.48
N TYR A 74 -3.59 -5.81 -18.25
CA TYR A 74 -3.30 -5.30 -16.91
C TYR A 74 -4.58 -5.02 -16.11
N LEU A 75 -5.56 -4.34 -16.71
CA LEU A 75 -6.84 -4.06 -16.06
C LEU A 75 -7.63 -5.34 -15.79
N ALA A 76 -7.63 -6.30 -16.72
CA ALA A 76 -8.31 -7.57 -16.56
C ALA A 76 -7.71 -8.42 -15.42
N MET A 77 -6.38 -8.47 -15.34
CA MET A 77 -5.66 -9.12 -14.24
C MET A 77 -6.07 -8.50 -12.89
N ASN A 78 -5.96 -7.17 -12.76
CA ASN A 78 -6.33 -6.46 -11.55
C ASN A 78 -7.80 -6.69 -11.20
N HIS A 79 -8.71 -6.56 -12.17
CA HIS A 79 -10.13 -6.78 -11.94
C HIS A 79 -10.40 -8.18 -11.39
N SER A 80 -9.84 -9.23 -12.00
CA SER A 80 -10.09 -10.61 -11.57
C SER A 80 -9.62 -10.86 -10.13
N ALA A 81 -8.43 -10.36 -9.77
CA ALA A 81 -7.89 -10.50 -8.43
C ALA A 81 -8.68 -9.66 -7.40
N HIS A 82 -8.92 -8.37 -7.67
CA HIS A 82 -9.71 -7.51 -6.80
C HIS A 82 -11.15 -8.02 -6.63
N ALA A 83 -11.82 -8.44 -7.69
CA ALA A 83 -13.18 -8.99 -7.61
C ALA A 83 -13.27 -10.29 -6.78
N THR A 84 -12.14 -11.00 -6.61
CA THR A 84 -12.06 -12.19 -5.75
C THR A 84 -11.77 -11.82 -4.30
N LEU A 85 -10.78 -10.95 -4.07
CA LEU A 85 -10.27 -10.63 -2.73
C LEU A 85 -11.15 -9.64 -1.97
N GLU A 86 -11.70 -8.64 -2.66
CA GLU A 86 -12.41 -7.53 -2.01
C GLU A 86 -13.67 -7.96 -1.26
N PRO A 87 -14.52 -8.89 -1.75
CA PRO A 87 -15.67 -9.35 -0.97
C PRO A 87 -15.28 -9.97 0.38
N VAL A 88 -14.17 -10.70 0.43
CA VAL A 88 -13.67 -11.30 1.68
C VAL A 88 -13.14 -10.22 2.64
N ILE A 89 -12.47 -9.21 2.10
CA ILE A 89 -12.02 -8.05 2.88
C ILE A 89 -13.23 -7.27 3.42
N GLU A 90 -14.25 -7.05 2.60
CA GLU A 90 -15.49 -6.36 3.00
C GLU A 90 -16.26 -7.11 4.08
N GLU A 91 -16.37 -8.44 3.96
CA GLU A 91 -16.96 -9.32 4.97
C GLU A 91 -16.18 -9.21 6.30
N ALA A 92 -14.84 -9.31 6.24
CA ALA A 92 -14.01 -9.18 7.42
C ALA A 92 -14.10 -7.78 8.07
N VAL A 93 -14.19 -6.71 7.28
CA VAL A 93 -14.40 -5.34 7.80
C VAL A 93 -15.78 -5.18 8.43
N ALA A 94 -16.80 -5.86 7.93
CA ALA A 94 -18.13 -5.85 8.54
C ALA A 94 -18.16 -6.56 9.90
N GLU A 95 -17.41 -7.65 10.04
CA GLU A 95 -17.28 -8.40 11.29
C GLU A 95 -16.32 -7.71 12.29
N ALA A 96 -15.24 -7.12 11.80
CA ALA A 96 -14.19 -6.45 12.56
C ALA A 96 -13.93 -5.04 11.99
N PRO A 97 -14.72 -4.02 12.39
CA PRO A 97 -14.64 -2.66 11.86
C PRO A 97 -13.26 -2.00 11.97
N GLU A 98 -12.41 -2.45 12.88
CA GLU A 98 -11.01 -2.04 13.03
C GLU A 98 -10.12 -2.33 11.81
N LEU A 99 -10.52 -3.24 10.92
CA LEU A 99 -9.85 -3.49 9.64
C LEU A 99 -10.13 -2.39 8.60
N GLY A 100 -11.18 -1.61 8.84
CA GLY A 100 -11.65 -0.54 7.98
C GLY A 100 -10.99 0.82 8.25
N PRO A 101 -11.37 1.84 7.47
CA PRO A 101 -12.27 1.77 6.32
C PRO A 101 -11.64 1.04 5.12
N TYR A 102 -12.47 0.41 4.28
CA TYR A 102 -12.03 -0.19 3.02
C TYR A 102 -12.88 0.34 1.85
N ALA A 103 -12.19 0.81 0.81
CA ALA A 103 -12.82 1.30 -0.41
C ALA A 103 -12.39 0.38 -1.58
N PRO A 104 -13.32 -0.39 -2.16
CA PRO A 104 -13.00 -1.35 -3.20
C PRO A 104 -12.61 -0.69 -4.53
N ALA A 105 -11.61 -1.26 -5.20
CA ALA A 105 -11.12 -0.82 -6.49
C ALA A 105 -11.76 -1.58 -7.67
N ARG A 106 -12.42 -2.74 -7.44
CA ARG A 106 -13.05 -3.54 -8.52
C ARG A 106 -14.06 -2.76 -9.36
N PHE A 107 -14.74 -1.77 -8.78
CA PHE A 107 -15.70 -0.93 -9.50
C PHE A 107 -15.01 0.03 -10.47
N ALA A 108 -13.91 0.66 -10.06
CA ALA A 108 -13.12 1.52 -10.93
C ALA A 108 -12.46 0.70 -12.06
N LEU A 109 -11.96 -0.49 -11.73
CA LEU A 109 -11.46 -1.45 -12.73
C LEU A 109 -12.55 -1.88 -13.73
N SER A 110 -13.78 -2.09 -13.27
CA SER A 110 -14.92 -2.40 -14.14
C SER A 110 -15.24 -1.24 -15.09
N GLN A 111 -15.18 0.00 -14.60
CA GLN A 111 -15.39 1.20 -15.42
C GLN A 111 -14.31 1.33 -16.50
N ASP A 112 -13.04 1.14 -16.16
CA ASP A 112 -11.94 1.22 -17.12
C ASP A 112 -12.06 0.13 -18.20
N LEU A 113 -12.37 -1.12 -17.81
CA LEU A 113 -12.63 -2.21 -18.76
C LEU A 113 -13.81 -1.92 -19.68
N ALA A 114 -14.91 -1.40 -19.14
CA ALA A 114 -16.10 -1.03 -19.93
C ALA A 114 -15.81 0.11 -20.90
N ALA A 115 -15.05 1.12 -20.49
CA ALA A 115 -14.61 2.22 -21.36
C ALA A 115 -13.68 1.73 -22.48
N LEU A 116 -12.94 0.65 -22.24
CA LEU A 116 -12.19 -0.08 -23.26
C LEU A 116 -13.05 -1.08 -24.06
N GLY A 117 -14.38 -1.12 -23.89
CA GLY A 117 -15.24 -2.09 -24.59
C GLY A 117 -14.91 -3.55 -24.29
N MET A 118 -14.21 -3.83 -23.18
CA MET A 118 -13.82 -5.16 -22.76
C MET A 118 -14.89 -5.78 -21.88
N ARG A 119 -15.12 -7.08 -22.03
CA ARG A 119 -15.94 -7.84 -21.07
C ARG A 119 -15.16 -8.04 -19.78
N LEU A 120 -15.87 -8.05 -18.66
CA LEU A 120 -15.26 -8.37 -17.36
C LEU A 120 -14.74 -9.82 -17.38
N PRO A 121 -13.49 -10.05 -16.96
CA PRO A 121 -12.98 -11.40 -16.80
C PRO A 121 -13.71 -12.08 -15.63
N PRO A 122 -13.93 -13.40 -15.68
CA PRO A 122 -14.42 -14.14 -14.53
C PRO A 122 -13.42 -14.03 -13.37
N SER A 123 -13.94 -14.10 -12.15
CA SER A 123 -13.12 -14.24 -10.95
C SER A 123 -12.45 -15.62 -10.91
N ILE A 124 -11.34 -15.69 -10.20
CA ILE A 124 -10.65 -16.95 -9.90
C ILE A 124 -11.01 -17.28 -8.47
N PRO A 125 -11.57 -18.45 -8.16
CA PRO A 125 -11.94 -18.76 -6.78
C PRO A 125 -10.70 -18.80 -5.87
N LEU A 126 -10.90 -18.38 -4.62
CA LEU A 126 -9.99 -18.71 -3.53
C LEU A 126 -9.89 -20.22 -3.38
N ARG A 127 -8.74 -20.69 -2.92
CA ARG A 127 -8.63 -22.09 -2.50
C ARG A 127 -9.54 -22.37 -1.31
N ALA A 128 -10.04 -23.60 -1.21
CA ALA A 128 -11.00 -24.00 -0.18
C ALA A 128 -10.42 -23.92 1.24
N ASP A 129 -9.10 -24.02 1.37
CA ASP A 129 -8.33 -23.92 2.60
C ASP A 129 -7.84 -22.49 2.89
N ALA A 130 -8.21 -21.49 2.07
CA ALA A 130 -7.87 -20.10 2.33
C ALA A 130 -8.57 -19.64 3.63
N PRO A 131 -7.82 -19.21 4.66
CA PRO A 131 -8.44 -18.82 5.92
C PRO A 131 -9.19 -17.49 5.81
N ARG A 132 -10.23 -17.34 6.62
CA ARG A 132 -11.19 -16.21 6.58
C ARG A 132 -11.25 -15.41 7.90
N ASP A 133 -10.25 -15.58 8.76
CA ASP A 133 -10.15 -14.85 10.01
C ASP A 133 -9.58 -13.43 9.80
N PRO A 134 -9.68 -12.53 10.81
CA PRO A 134 -9.15 -11.16 10.70
C PRO A 134 -7.67 -11.07 10.31
N ALA A 135 -6.82 -12.02 10.73
CA ALA A 135 -5.41 -11.99 10.35
C ALA A 135 -5.20 -12.32 8.88
N SER A 136 -5.99 -13.26 8.35
CA SER A 136 -6.00 -13.56 6.92
C SER A 136 -6.53 -12.40 6.08
N ALA A 137 -7.53 -11.66 6.57
CA ALA A 137 -8.01 -10.45 5.90
C ALA A 137 -6.92 -9.37 5.80
N ILE A 138 -6.03 -9.26 6.80
CA ILE A 138 -4.88 -8.34 6.78
C ILE A 138 -3.86 -8.72 5.69
N GLY A 139 -3.63 -10.02 5.46
CA GLY A 139 -2.81 -10.50 4.35
C GLY A 139 -3.38 -10.13 2.97
N PHE A 140 -4.69 -10.31 2.78
CA PHE A 140 -5.34 -9.86 1.54
C PHE A 140 -5.31 -8.34 1.37
N LEU A 141 -5.55 -7.59 2.45
CA LEU A 141 -5.41 -6.13 2.49
C LEU A 141 -4.02 -5.68 2.06
N TYR A 142 -2.97 -6.34 2.57
CA TYR A 142 -1.58 -6.05 2.19
C TYR A 142 -1.38 -6.15 0.67
N VAL A 143 -1.90 -7.20 0.03
CA VAL A 143 -1.74 -7.43 -1.42
C VAL A 143 -2.51 -6.39 -2.24
N VAL A 144 -3.78 -6.13 -1.92
CA VAL A 144 -4.59 -5.17 -2.70
C VAL A 144 -4.11 -3.73 -2.53
N GLU A 145 -3.61 -3.36 -1.35
CA GLU A 145 -2.96 -2.06 -1.11
C GLU A 145 -1.62 -1.95 -1.86
N GLY A 146 -0.85 -3.04 -1.90
CA GLY A 146 0.37 -3.15 -2.70
C GLY A 146 0.09 -2.96 -4.20
N SER A 147 -0.96 -3.59 -4.73
CA SER A 147 -1.38 -3.43 -6.13
C SER A 147 -1.73 -1.98 -6.47
N ARG A 148 -2.48 -1.30 -5.59
CA ARG A 148 -2.82 0.14 -5.75
C ARG A 148 -1.56 1.01 -5.71
N LEU A 149 -0.62 0.74 -4.81
CA LEU A 149 0.66 1.44 -4.79
C LEU A 149 1.41 1.27 -6.12
N GLY A 150 1.45 0.05 -6.67
CA GLY A 150 2.03 -0.23 -7.98
C GLY A 150 1.34 0.54 -9.10
N ALA A 151 0.01 0.51 -9.16
CA ALA A 151 -0.78 1.29 -10.12
C ALA A 151 -0.43 2.78 -10.08
N ARG A 152 -0.30 3.35 -8.87
CA ARG A 152 0.10 4.75 -8.69
C ARG A 152 1.48 5.06 -9.27
N MET A 153 2.45 4.13 -9.15
CA MET A 153 3.78 4.28 -9.75
C MET A 153 3.72 4.22 -11.28
N LEU A 154 2.86 3.36 -11.84
CA LEU A 154 2.71 3.17 -13.28
C LEU A 154 1.88 4.26 -13.96
N HIS A 155 1.12 5.05 -13.21
CA HIS A 155 0.12 5.98 -13.75
C HIS A 155 0.70 6.94 -14.80
N ARG A 156 1.88 7.53 -14.51
CA ARG A 156 2.50 8.48 -15.44
C ARG A 156 2.86 7.82 -16.78
N HIS A 157 3.42 6.60 -16.75
CA HIS A 157 3.76 5.86 -17.96
C HIS A 157 2.53 5.51 -18.79
N VAL A 158 1.42 5.20 -18.13
CA VAL A 158 0.12 4.99 -18.80
C VAL A 158 -0.35 6.26 -19.48
N LEU A 159 -0.34 7.41 -18.81
CA LEU A 159 -0.76 8.69 -19.41
C LEU A 159 0.11 9.13 -20.61
N ASP A 160 1.39 8.79 -20.58
CA ASP A 160 2.34 9.11 -21.65
C ASP A 160 2.28 8.11 -22.83
N ALA A 161 1.41 7.09 -22.77
CA ALA A 161 1.32 6.05 -23.78
C ALA A 161 0.86 6.58 -25.16
N SER A 162 1.63 6.26 -26.20
CA SER A 162 1.39 6.78 -27.56
C SER A 162 0.19 6.14 -28.27
N TRP A 163 -0.22 4.93 -27.90
CA TRP A 163 -1.35 4.22 -28.52
C TRP A 163 -2.70 4.91 -28.30
N ALA A 164 -2.79 5.83 -27.35
CA ALA A 164 -3.99 6.63 -27.12
C ALA A 164 -4.17 7.79 -28.10
N ARG A 165 -3.10 8.23 -28.78
CA ARG A 165 -3.09 9.50 -29.53
C ARG A 165 -3.92 9.56 -30.82
N PRO A 166 -4.49 8.47 -31.36
CA PRO A 166 -5.53 8.59 -32.39
C PRO A 166 -6.98 8.33 -31.90
N VAL A 167 -7.20 7.80 -30.69
CA VAL A 167 -8.47 7.10 -30.34
C VAL A 167 -9.24 7.74 -29.18
N GLY A 168 -8.61 8.58 -28.36
CA GLY A 168 -9.26 9.25 -27.22
C GLY A 168 -8.42 9.19 -25.94
N THR A 169 -9.04 9.47 -24.79
CA THR A 169 -8.39 9.41 -23.48
C THR A 169 -8.30 7.97 -22.97
N ILE A 170 -7.15 7.60 -22.38
CA ILE A 170 -6.99 6.33 -21.67
C ILE A 170 -7.90 6.36 -20.44
N PRO A 171 -8.76 5.35 -20.21
CA PRO A 171 -9.52 5.24 -18.96
C PRO A 171 -8.56 5.05 -17.79
N THR A 172 -8.68 5.82 -16.71
CA THR A 172 -7.74 5.78 -15.57
C THR A 172 -8.44 5.77 -14.21
N ALA A 173 -9.71 5.38 -14.14
CA ALA A 173 -10.48 5.39 -12.90
C ALA A 173 -9.76 4.60 -11.78
N PHE A 174 -9.24 3.41 -12.08
CA PHE A 174 -8.47 2.61 -11.12
C PHE A 174 -7.24 3.36 -10.60
N PHE A 175 -6.49 4.00 -11.49
CA PHE A 175 -5.28 4.76 -11.16
C PHE A 175 -5.58 5.99 -10.30
N GLU A 176 -6.70 6.66 -10.52
CA GLU A 176 -7.14 7.78 -9.67
C GLU A 176 -7.54 7.31 -8.27
N THR A 177 -8.25 6.18 -8.15
CA THR A 177 -8.52 5.61 -6.80
C THR A 177 -7.23 5.24 -6.07
N ALA A 178 -6.22 4.75 -6.79
CA ALA A 178 -4.93 4.42 -6.23
C ALA A 178 -4.15 5.66 -5.75
N ARG A 179 -4.25 6.79 -6.46
CA ARG A 179 -3.66 8.07 -6.03
C ARG A 179 -4.25 8.58 -4.71
N GLY A 180 -5.55 8.42 -4.50
CA GLY A 180 -6.26 8.83 -3.28
C GLY A 180 -5.97 7.96 -2.03
N SER A 181 -5.48 6.72 -2.21
CA SER A 181 -5.26 5.74 -1.13
C SER A 181 -4.04 6.01 -0.21
N SER A 182 -3.54 7.25 -0.15
CA SER A 182 -2.23 7.56 0.44
C SER A 182 -2.17 7.31 1.96
N ASN A 183 -1.82 6.09 2.36
CA ASN A 183 -0.67 5.78 3.23
C ASN A 183 -0.62 4.27 3.55
N PHE A 184 -0.22 3.43 2.58
CA PHE A 184 -0.08 1.97 2.73
C PHE A 184 0.72 1.62 4.01
N SER A 185 1.86 2.26 4.26
CA SER A 185 2.65 1.99 5.45
C SER A 185 1.91 2.32 6.75
N ARG A 186 1.23 3.47 6.84
CA ARG A 186 0.40 3.82 8.00
C ARG A 186 -0.77 2.88 8.18
N ARG A 187 -1.42 2.46 7.08
CA ARG A 187 -2.50 1.47 7.13
C ARG A 187 -2.01 0.16 7.73
N MET A 188 -0.89 -0.37 7.24
CA MET A 188 -0.32 -1.60 7.79
C MET A 188 0.16 -1.43 9.24
N ALA A 189 0.68 -0.26 9.62
CA ALA A 189 1.04 0.03 11.01
C ALA A 189 -0.21 0.06 11.93
N ALA A 190 -1.35 0.54 11.44
CA ALA A 190 -2.60 0.56 12.19
C ALA A 190 -3.20 -0.85 12.38
N LEU A 191 -2.92 -1.79 11.47
CA LEU A 191 -3.39 -3.17 11.54
C LEU A 191 -2.48 -4.07 12.40
N GLU A 192 -1.23 -3.68 12.61
CA GLU A 192 -0.24 -4.45 13.37
C GLU A 192 -0.69 -4.80 14.80
N PRO A 193 -1.34 -3.91 15.59
CA PRO A 193 -1.87 -4.25 16.92
C PRO A 193 -2.99 -5.30 16.93
N LEU A 194 -3.57 -5.63 15.78
CA LEU A 194 -4.58 -6.68 15.64
C LEU A 194 -3.95 -8.08 15.51
N MET A 195 -2.64 -8.16 15.26
CA MET A 195 -1.87 -9.41 15.19
C MET A 195 -1.49 -9.89 16.60
N ARG A 196 -2.49 -10.31 17.39
CA ARG A 196 -2.33 -10.64 18.82
C ARG A 196 -2.05 -12.11 19.10
N GLU A 197 -2.49 -12.98 18.20
CA GLU A 197 -2.28 -14.42 18.31
C GLU A 197 -0.88 -14.80 17.81
N GLU A 198 -0.31 -15.87 18.37
CA GLU A 198 1.06 -16.32 18.09
C GLU A 198 1.27 -16.67 16.60
N ASP A 199 0.25 -17.23 15.96
CA ASP A 199 0.24 -17.64 14.55
C ASP A 199 -0.43 -16.59 13.62
N ALA A 200 -0.83 -15.41 14.14
CA ALA A 200 -1.52 -14.38 13.34
C ALA A 200 -0.70 -13.95 12.11
N PHE A 201 0.62 -13.80 12.28
CA PHE A 201 1.51 -13.45 11.17
C PHE A 201 1.55 -14.55 10.10
N GLU A 202 1.57 -15.83 10.50
CA GLU A 202 1.62 -16.97 9.58
C GLU A 202 0.34 -17.05 8.74
N ARG A 203 -0.83 -16.79 9.35
CA ARG A 203 -2.12 -16.69 8.64
C ARG A 203 -2.18 -15.50 7.69
N ALA A 204 -1.71 -14.33 8.12
CA ALA A 204 -1.58 -13.15 7.27
C ALA A 204 -0.61 -13.39 6.09
N LEU A 205 0.49 -14.10 6.32
CA LEU A 205 1.44 -14.45 5.26
C LEU A 205 0.85 -15.47 4.28
N SER A 206 0.17 -16.51 4.79
CA SER A 206 -0.49 -17.53 3.97
C SER A 206 -1.53 -16.90 3.02
N SER A 207 -2.39 -16.03 3.56
CA SER A 207 -3.38 -15.28 2.78
C SER A 207 -2.73 -14.28 1.81
N ALA A 208 -1.64 -13.60 2.19
CA ALA A 208 -0.90 -12.76 1.25
C ALA A 208 -0.36 -13.56 0.06
N ARG A 209 0.23 -14.74 0.31
CA ARG A 209 0.70 -15.65 -0.76
C ARG A 209 -0.45 -16.13 -1.66
N GLU A 210 -1.60 -16.43 -1.08
CA GLU A 210 -2.81 -16.76 -1.85
C GLU A 210 -3.29 -15.57 -2.71
N GLY A 211 -3.20 -14.35 -2.18
CA GLY A 211 -3.45 -13.12 -2.95
C GLY A 211 -2.51 -12.98 -4.15
N PHE A 212 -1.19 -13.14 -3.96
CA PHE A 212 -0.24 -13.12 -5.08
C PHE A 212 -0.50 -14.23 -6.09
N ARG A 213 -0.83 -15.44 -5.63
CA ARG A 213 -1.21 -16.53 -6.52
C ARG A 213 -2.40 -16.15 -7.39
N LEU A 214 -3.42 -15.51 -6.83
CA LEU A 214 -4.58 -15.02 -7.59
C LEU A 214 -4.18 -13.98 -8.63
N PHE A 215 -3.35 -13.00 -8.26
CA PHE A 215 -2.82 -12.03 -9.22
C PHE A 215 -2.03 -12.70 -10.34
N ARG A 216 -1.13 -13.63 -10.02
CA ARG A 216 -0.34 -14.37 -11.03
C ARG A 216 -1.21 -15.21 -11.95
N ALA A 217 -2.16 -15.97 -11.41
CA ALA A 217 -3.09 -16.76 -12.21
C ALA A 217 -3.98 -15.89 -13.12
N ALA A 218 -4.38 -14.70 -12.62
CA ALA A 218 -5.10 -13.71 -13.41
C ALA A 218 -4.21 -13.11 -14.50
N ALA A 219 -2.93 -12.87 -14.22
CA ALA A 219 -1.95 -12.36 -15.18
C ALA A 219 -1.70 -13.38 -16.31
N GLU A 220 -1.40 -14.62 -15.98
CA GLU A 220 -1.21 -15.73 -16.92
C GLU A 220 -2.43 -15.94 -17.83
N ARG A 221 -3.63 -15.68 -17.31
CA ARG A 221 -4.87 -15.70 -18.10
C ARG A 221 -4.99 -14.47 -19.00
N ALA A 222 -4.73 -13.28 -18.48
CA ALA A 222 -4.94 -12.03 -19.20
C ALA A 222 -3.89 -11.76 -20.29
N TYR A 223 -2.64 -12.16 -20.05
CA TYR A 223 -1.51 -11.98 -20.98
C TYR A 223 -1.28 -13.16 -21.91
N ARG A 224 -2.11 -14.21 -21.83
CA ARG A 224 -2.08 -15.28 -22.83
C ARG A 224 -2.44 -14.69 -24.19
N THR A 225 -1.49 -14.70 -25.12
CA THR A 225 -1.79 -14.47 -26.53
C THR A 225 -2.83 -15.50 -26.95
N PRO A 226 -3.97 -15.10 -27.56
CA PRO A 226 -4.82 -16.08 -28.21
C PRO A 226 -3.95 -16.80 -29.23
N ASP A 227 -3.90 -18.13 -29.10
CA ASP A 227 -3.05 -19.00 -29.90
C ASP A 227 -3.19 -18.62 -31.38
N ALA A 228 -2.06 -18.47 -32.07
CA ALA A 228 -2.07 -18.34 -33.52
C ALA A 228 -2.85 -19.55 -34.03
N SER A 229 -3.99 -19.30 -34.69
CA SER A 229 -4.88 -20.37 -35.14
C SER A 229 -4.05 -21.45 -35.85
N PRO A 230 -4.32 -22.75 -35.61
CA PRO A 230 -3.63 -23.80 -36.35
C PRO A 230 -3.87 -23.51 -37.82
N SER A 231 -2.80 -23.19 -38.53
CA SER A 231 -2.80 -22.99 -39.97
C SER A 231 -3.38 -24.25 -40.58
N GLY A 232 -4.67 -24.17 -40.92
CA GLY A 232 -5.32 -25.16 -41.74
C GLY A 232 -4.53 -25.29 -43.01
N THR A 233 -3.89 -26.43 -43.20
CA THR A 233 -3.59 -26.91 -44.54
C THR A 233 -4.14 -28.31 -44.59
N ASP A 234 -5.40 -28.36 -45.01
CA ASP A 234 -6.01 -29.51 -45.64
C ASP A 234 -5.24 -29.79 -46.94
N ARG A 235 -4.56 -30.93 -47.01
CA ARG A 235 -4.29 -31.67 -48.26
C ARG A 235 -3.73 -33.06 -47.99
#